data_AF-A0AA45W767-F1
#
_entry.id   AF-A0AA45W767-F1
#
_cell.length_a   1.000
_cell.length_b   1.000
_cell.length_c   1.000
_cell.angle_alpha   90.00
_cell.angle_beta   90.00
_cell.angle_gamma   90.00
#
_symmetry.space_group_name_H-M   'P 1'
#
loop_
_entity.id
_entity.type
_entity.pdbx_description
1 polymer ?
#
loop_
_entity_poly.entity_id
_entity_poly.type
_entity_poly.pdbx_seq_one_letter_code
_entity_poly.pdbx_strand_id
1 'polypeptide(L)'
;MTDAEGVVVDQRVNDADIPQFQDWDLWEGADWSETVQGTNGIGTCLIEGRQICIHRDEHFRTRNIDLSCMDAPIWGPDGRLLAVLDVTSARSDQDEHYNHLLLSQVVHTAKTIEAMYFRACHTDARIISASKDGTDPAMLLAVNRDDIVMGATRTARRALKLEREGDINHLPASDLFGEGDDPSAHGFGAAERMVLTRALIRAGGNVSAAARILGIGRTTMYRRMARAGVGGNRHDSESP
;
A
#
# COMPACT_ATOMS: atom_id res chain seq x y z
N MET A 1 -8.98 4.95 -15.62
CA MET A 1 -7.90 4.44 -14.73
C MET A 1 -6.74 4.00 -15.60
N THR A 2 -5.51 4.25 -15.18
CA THR A 2 -4.30 3.81 -15.88
C THR A 2 -3.50 2.79 -15.07
N ASP A 3 -2.58 2.09 -15.70
CA ASP A 3 -1.50 1.38 -15.00
C ASP A 3 -0.37 2.35 -14.57
N ALA A 4 0.72 1.77 -14.04
CA ALA A 4 1.89 2.51 -13.56
C ALA A 4 2.74 3.13 -14.67
N GLU A 5 2.55 2.73 -15.93
CA GLU A 5 3.24 3.30 -17.09
C GLU A 5 2.41 4.40 -17.76
N GLY A 6 1.17 4.63 -17.30
CA GLY A 6 0.27 5.65 -17.83
C GLY A 6 -0.63 5.15 -18.96
N VAL A 7 -0.70 3.84 -19.20
CA VAL A 7 -1.62 3.26 -20.19
C VAL A 7 -3.01 3.16 -19.59
N VAL A 8 -4.03 3.67 -20.28
CA VAL A 8 -5.44 3.57 -19.85
C VAL A 8 -5.89 2.11 -19.91
N VAL A 9 -6.31 1.55 -18.77
CA VAL A 9 -6.71 0.12 -18.64
C VAL A 9 -8.21 -0.10 -18.44
N ASP A 10 -8.95 0.90 -17.97
CA ASP A 10 -10.41 0.88 -17.87
C ASP A 10 -10.93 2.33 -17.99
N GLN A 11 -12.00 2.50 -18.75
CA GLN A 11 -12.68 3.78 -18.94
C GLN A 11 -14.18 3.68 -18.68
N ARG A 12 -14.73 4.70 -18.01
CA ARG A 12 -16.16 4.91 -17.85
C ARG A 12 -16.51 6.28 -18.41
N VAL A 13 -17.28 6.31 -19.49
CA VAL A 13 -17.66 7.51 -20.24
C VAL A 13 -19.10 7.38 -20.70
N ASN A 14 -19.84 8.48 -20.80
CA ASN A 14 -21.18 8.44 -21.38
C ASN A 14 -21.07 8.26 -22.90
N ASP A 15 -21.99 7.51 -23.50
CA ASP A 15 -21.97 7.24 -24.95
C ASP A 15 -21.90 8.52 -25.80
N ALA A 16 -22.53 9.61 -25.34
CA ALA A 16 -22.54 10.91 -26.03
C ALA A 16 -21.16 11.59 -26.06
N ASP A 17 -20.30 11.30 -25.07
CA ASP A 17 -19.01 11.97 -24.90
C ASP A 17 -17.86 11.16 -25.54
N ILE A 18 -18.10 9.89 -25.91
CA ILE A 18 -17.08 8.99 -26.51
C ILE A 18 -16.31 9.64 -27.67
N PRO A 19 -16.96 10.25 -28.69
CA PRO A 19 -16.22 10.80 -29.83
C PRO A 19 -15.26 11.92 -29.41
N GLN A 20 -15.65 12.71 -28.41
CA GLN A 20 -14.85 13.83 -27.90
C GLN A 20 -13.62 13.32 -27.14
N PHE A 21 -13.80 12.33 -26.25
CA PHE A 21 -12.70 11.72 -25.53
C PHE A 21 -11.73 10.95 -26.44
N GLN A 22 -12.22 10.35 -27.53
CA GLN A 22 -11.36 9.75 -28.55
C GLN A 22 -10.54 10.81 -29.31
N ASP A 23 -11.11 11.98 -29.62
CA ASP A 23 -10.34 13.08 -30.24
C ASP A 23 -9.24 13.61 -29.32
N TRP A 24 -9.47 13.58 -28.01
CA TRP A 24 -8.48 13.88 -26.98
C TRP A 24 -7.47 12.75 -26.72
N ASP A 25 -7.57 11.63 -27.43
CA ASP A 25 -6.73 10.44 -27.23
C ASP A 25 -6.88 9.82 -25.83
N LEU A 26 -8.01 10.06 -25.14
CA LEU A 26 -8.33 9.47 -23.84
C LEU A 26 -9.30 8.29 -24.03
N TRP A 27 -8.73 7.11 -24.29
CA TRP A 27 -9.47 5.85 -24.49
C TRP A 27 -8.63 4.66 -24.01
N GLU A 28 -9.26 3.51 -23.78
CA GLU A 28 -8.56 2.30 -23.31
C GLU A 28 -7.43 1.85 -24.25
N GLY A 29 -6.21 1.79 -23.73
CA GLY A 29 -4.99 1.47 -24.49
C GLY A 29 -4.16 2.69 -24.89
N ALA A 30 -4.66 3.91 -24.71
CA ALA A 30 -3.88 5.12 -24.94
C ALA A 30 -2.80 5.32 -23.85
N ASP A 31 -1.62 5.81 -24.24
CA ASP A 31 -0.51 6.14 -23.35
C ASP A 31 -0.58 7.64 -22.96
N TRP A 32 -0.79 7.89 -21.67
CA TRP A 32 -0.87 9.21 -21.05
C TRP A 32 0.32 9.56 -20.17
N SER A 33 1.43 8.84 -20.31
CA SER A 33 2.70 9.25 -19.71
C SER A 33 3.12 10.65 -20.21
N GLU A 34 3.86 11.39 -19.39
CA GLU A 34 4.40 12.69 -19.83
C GLU A 34 5.35 12.56 -21.03
N THR A 35 6.00 11.41 -21.18
CA THR A 35 6.89 11.13 -22.32
C THR A 35 6.14 11.17 -23.65
N VAL A 36 4.87 10.73 -23.67
CA VAL A 36 4.04 10.68 -24.88
C VAL A 36 3.19 11.94 -25.03
N GLN A 37 2.44 12.33 -24.00
CA GLN A 37 1.46 13.42 -24.10
C GLN A 37 2.02 14.80 -23.70
N GLY A 38 3.21 14.86 -23.09
CA GLY A 38 3.70 16.05 -22.38
C GLY A 38 3.02 16.23 -21.02
N THR A 39 3.24 17.36 -20.36
CA THR A 39 2.66 17.62 -19.03
C THR A 39 1.13 17.54 -19.06
N ASN A 40 0.62 16.56 -18.31
CA ASN A 40 -0.79 16.21 -18.20
C ASN A 40 -1.08 15.63 -16.80
N GLY A 41 -2.35 15.51 -16.42
CA GLY A 41 -2.76 15.13 -15.07
C GLY A 41 -2.24 13.75 -14.64
N ILE A 42 -2.53 12.74 -15.46
CA ILE A 42 -2.14 11.33 -15.26
C ILE A 42 -0.62 11.20 -15.15
N GLY A 43 0.11 11.67 -16.17
CA GLY A 43 1.57 11.58 -16.22
C GLY A 43 2.25 12.33 -15.07
N THR A 44 1.78 13.53 -14.75
CA THR A 44 2.30 14.32 -13.62
C THR A 44 2.04 13.59 -12.30
N CYS A 45 0.86 12.97 -12.15
CA CYS A 45 0.50 12.22 -10.95
C CYS A 45 1.42 11.02 -10.73
N LEU A 46 1.75 10.29 -11.81
CA LEU A 46 2.70 9.18 -11.78
C LEU A 46 4.09 9.63 -11.32
N ILE A 47 4.60 10.73 -11.88
CA ILE A 47 5.95 11.23 -11.59
C ILE A 47 6.04 11.80 -10.16
N GLU A 48 5.06 12.62 -9.77
CA GLU A 48 5.08 13.31 -8.48
C GLU A 48 4.67 12.38 -7.31
N GLY A 49 3.96 11.29 -7.59
CA GLY A 49 3.46 10.36 -6.57
C GLY A 49 2.50 11.02 -5.58
N ARG A 50 1.72 12.00 -6.04
CA ARG A 50 0.71 12.73 -5.25
C ARG A 50 -0.50 13.06 -6.12
N GLN A 51 -1.60 13.41 -5.46
CA GLN A 51 -2.79 13.87 -6.16
C GLN A 51 -2.50 15.17 -6.94
N ILE A 52 -3.00 15.22 -8.18
CA ILE A 52 -2.84 16.34 -9.10
C ILE A 52 -4.23 16.83 -9.51
N CYS A 53 -4.37 18.14 -9.66
CA CYS A 53 -5.47 18.76 -10.38
C CYS A 53 -4.82 19.59 -11.47
N ILE A 54 -5.20 19.37 -12.72
CA ILE A 54 -4.86 20.26 -13.83
C ILE A 54 -6.16 20.86 -14.33
N HIS A 55 -6.26 22.18 -14.24
CA HIS A 55 -7.44 22.91 -14.67
C HIS A 55 -7.16 23.65 -15.98
N ARG A 56 -7.86 23.24 -17.04
CA ARG A 56 -7.96 23.96 -18.31
C ARG A 56 -6.61 24.30 -18.94
N ASP A 57 -6.27 25.59 -18.98
CA ASP A 57 -5.08 26.13 -19.62
C ASP A 57 -3.78 25.74 -18.90
N GLU A 58 -3.87 25.05 -17.76
CA GLU A 58 -2.75 24.37 -17.14
C GLU A 58 -2.28 23.11 -17.93
N HIS A 59 -3.07 22.60 -18.88
CA HIS A 59 -2.65 21.53 -19.79
C HIS A 59 -1.64 22.03 -20.85
N PHE A 60 -0.53 21.31 -21.04
CA PHE A 60 0.53 21.71 -22.00
C PHE A 60 0.10 21.65 -23.48
N ARG A 61 -0.81 20.74 -23.84
CA ARG A 61 -1.32 20.60 -25.22
C ARG A 61 -2.60 21.41 -25.40
N THR A 62 -2.62 22.24 -26.45
CA THR A 62 -3.77 23.09 -26.80
C THR A 62 -5.07 22.30 -27.04
N ARG A 63 -4.99 21.02 -27.43
CA ARG A 63 -6.18 20.18 -27.62
C ARG A 63 -6.91 19.88 -26.30
N ASN A 64 -6.22 19.96 -25.17
CA ASN A 64 -6.72 19.52 -23.86
C ASN A 64 -7.09 20.70 -22.94
N ILE A 65 -7.05 21.94 -23.43
CA ILE A 65 -7.28 23.15 -22.61
C ILE A 65 -8.71 23.27 -22.07
N ASP A 66 -9.65 22.53 -22.64
CA ASP A 66 -11.03 22.51 -22.17
C ASP A 66 -11.23 21.46 -21.07
N LEU A 67 -10.21 20.65 -20.77
CA LEU A 67 -10.26 19.59 -19.78
C LEU A 67 -9.87 20.08 -18.39
N SER A 68 -10.48 19.49 -17.38
CA SER A 68 -9.98 19.51 -16.01
C SER A 68 -9.84 18.08 -15.54
N CYS A 69 -8.62 17.69 -15.18
CA CYS A 69 -8.29 16.36 -14.69
C CYS A 69 -8.07 16.40 -13.18
N MET A 70 -8.63 15.39 -12.51
CA MET A 70 -8.44 15.15 -11.08
C MET A 70 -7.87 13.76 -10.92
N ASP A 71 -6.60 13.70 -10.54
CA ASP A 71 -5.81 12.47 -10.52
C ASP A 71 -5.40 12.11 -9.10
N ALA A 72 -5.51 10.83 -8.76
CA ALA A 72 -4.95 10.30 -7.52
C ALA A 72 -4.18 9.00 -7.77
N PRO A 73 -2.99 8.85 -7.13
CA PRO A 73 -2.22 7.62 -7.22
C PRO A 73 -2.91 6.50 -6.45
N ILE A 74 -2.78 5.27 -6.94
CA ILE A 74 -3.17 4.03 -6.25
C ILE A 74 -1.91 3.26 -5.90
N TRP A 75 -1.67 3.09 -4.60
CA TRP A 75 -0.50 2.38 -4.07
C TRP A 75 -0.80 0.91 -3.76
N GLY A 76 0.18 0.05 -4.05
CA GLY A 76 0.15 -1.38 -3.74
C GLY A 76 0.46 -1.69 -2.28
N PRO A 77 0.24 -2.96 -1.88
CA PRO A 77 0.53 -3.44 -0.51
C PRO A 77 2.03 -3.39 -0.14
N ASP A 78 2.90 -3.47 -1.15
CA ASP A 78 4.34 -3.33 -1.01
C ASP A 78 4.77 -1.85 -1.01
N GLY A 79 3.84 -0.90 -1.13
CA GLY A 79 4.11 0.54 -1.14
C GLY A 79 4.51 1.11 -2.50
N ARG A 80 4.53 0.30 -3.57
CA ARG A 80 4.81 0.74 -4.95
C ARG A 80 3.59 1.40 -5.59
N LEU A 81 3.82 2.28 -6.55
CA LEU A 81 2.75 2.88 -7.34
C LEU A 81 2.23 1.84 -8.35
N LEU A 82 0.93 1.60 -8.38
CA LEU A 82 0.32 0.61 -9.28
C LEU A 82 -0.45 1.23 -10.44
N ALA A 83 -1.07 2.39 -10.21
CA ALA A 83 -2.06 2.96 -11.11
C ALA A 83 -2.34 4.43 -10.75
N VAL A 84 -3.01 5.13 -11.66
CA VAL A 84 -3.67 6.42 -11.39
C VAL A 84 -5.16 6.29 -11.65
N LEU A 85 -5.94 6.79 -10.69
CA LEU A 85 -7.36 7.05 -10.87
C LEU A 85 -7.54 8.49 -11.35
N ASP A 86 -8.07 8.65 -12.54
CA ASP A 86 -8.41 9.94 -13.14
C ASP A 86 -9.92 10.12 -13.22
N VAL A 87 -10.36 11.36 -13.02
CA VAL A 87 -11.65 11.86 -13.48
C VAL A 87 -11.37 13.09 -14.34
N THR A 88 -11.70 12.99 -15.62
CA THR A 88 -11.63 14.11 -16.55
C THR A 88 -13.03 14.70 -16.80
N SER A 89 -13.12 16.03 -16.76
CA SER A 89 -14.35 16.78 -17.05
C SER A 89 -14.10 17.91 -18.05
N ALA A 90 -15.05 18.12 -18.96
CA ALA A 90 -15.02 19.17 -19.98
C ALA A 90 -16.11 20.24 -19.78
N ARG A 91 -16.57 20.41 -18.53
CA ARG A 91 -17.68 21.30 -18.21
C ARG A 91 -17.27 22.77 -18.25
N SER A 92 -18.06 23.58 -18.93
CA SER A 92 -17.83 25.03 -19.02
C SER A 92 -18.15 25.77 -17.70
N ASP A 93 -19.06 25.22 -16.88
CA ASP A 93 -19.50 25.77 -15.60
C ASP A 93 -18.65 25.32 -14.40
N GLN A 94 -17.56 24.59 -14.65
CA GLN A 94 -16.66 24.11 -13.60
C GLN A 94 -15.88 25.25 -12.96
N ASP A 95 -15.92 25.32 -11.64
CA ASP A 95 -15.13 26.23 -10.82
C ASP A 95 -14.17 25.48 -9.89
N GLU A 96 -13.31 26.22 -9.20
CA GLU A 96 -12.30 25.67 -8.28
C GLU A 96 -12.94 24.86 -7.14
N HIS A 97 -14.11 25.28 -6.65
CA HIS A 97 -14.81 24.57 -5.58
C HIS A 97 -15.27 23.18 -6.04
N TYR A 98 -15.82 23.10 -7.25
CA TYR A 98 -16.23 21.84 -7.85
C TYR A 98 -15.03 20.92 -8.10
N ASN A 99 -13.91 21.46 -8.58
CA ASN A 99 -12.68 20.70 -8.78
C ASN A 99 -12.14 20.13 -7.46
N HIS A 100 -12.17 20.91 -6.38
CA HIS A 100 -11.78 20.42 -5.06
C HIS A 100 -12.67 19.28 -4.55
N LEU A 101 -13.98 19.36 -4.79
CA LEU A 101 -14.91 18.29 -4.42
C LEU A 101 -14.61 17.01 -5.21
N LEU A 102 -14.44 17.13 -6.53
CA LEU A 102 -14.11 15.99 -7.38
C LEU A 102 -12.76 15.37 -7.00
N LEU A 103 -11.72 16.19 -6.80
CA LEU A 103 -10.41 15.69 -6.37
C LEU A 103 -10.50 14.96 -5.03
N SER A 104 -11.27 15.49 -4.08
CA SER A 104 -11.48 14.82 -2.79
C SER A 104 -12.14 13.45 -2.95
N GLN A 105 -13.12 13.35 -3.86
CA GLN A 105 -13.79 12.09 -4.16
C GLN A 105 -12.86 11.08 -4.87
N VAL A 106 -12.04 11.56 -5.82
CA VAL A 106 -11.04 10.73 -6.51
C VAL A 106 -10.03 10.18 -5.51
N VAL A 107 -9.47 11.03 -4.64
CA VAL A 107 -8.53 10.61 -3.58
C VAL A 107 -9.16 9.61 -2.63
N HIS A 108 -10.41 9.84 -2.19
CA HIS A 108 -11.11 8.91 -1.31
C HIS A 108 -11.34 7.54 -1.99
N THR A 109 -11.72 7.56 -3.26
CA THR A 109 -11.97 6.34 -4.05
C THR A 109 -10.68 5.57 -4.29
N ALA A 110 -9.58 6.25 -4.65
CA ALA A 110 -8.26 5.63 -4.79
C ALA A 110 -7.85 4.92 -3.49
N LYS A 111 -7.93 5.60 -2.34
CA LYS A 111 -7.67 5.01 -1.01
C LYS A 111 -8.55 3.79 -0.70
N THR A 112 -9.80 3.79 -1.18
CA THR A 112 -10.73 2.68 -0.99
C THR A 112 -10.32 1.48 -1.83
N ILE A 113 -9.93 1.71 -3.09
CA ILE A 113 -9.35 0.68 -3.97
C ILE A 113 -8.09 0.09 -3.32
N GLU A 114 -7.18 0.91 -2.82
CA GLU A 114 -5.99 0.47 -2.10
C GLU A 114 -6.34 -0.44 -0.92
N ALA A 115 -7.28 -0.03 -0.07
CA ALA A 115 -7.68 -0.79 1.10
C ALA A 115 -8.32 -2.14 0.73
N MET A 116 -9.16 -2.18 -0.32
CA MET A 116 -9.76 -3.40 -0.83
C MET A 116 -8.70 -4.34 -1.41
N TYR A 117 -7.82 -3.83 -2.26
CA TYR A 117 -6.74 -4.61 -2.87
C TYR A 117 -5.76 -5.14 -1.81
N PHE A 118 -5.40 -4.30 -0.83
CA PHE A 118 -4.55 -4.69 0.29
C PHE A 118 -5.12 -5.90 1.05
N ARG A 119 -6.42 -5.91 1.32
CA ARG A 119 -7.11 -7.02 1.99
C ARG A 119 -7.14 -8.27 1.11
N ALA A 120 -7.37 -8.11 -0.19
CA ALA A 120 -7.36 -9.21 -1.15
C ALA A 120 -5.98 -9.88 -1.27
N CYS A 121 -4.89 -9.12 -1.16
CA CYS A 121 -3.52 -9.66 -1.15
C CYS A 121 -3.13 -10.37 0.16
N HIS A 122 -3.89 -10.19 1.24
CA HIS A 122 -3.54 -10.66 2.59
C HIS A 122 -4.67 -11.44 3.25
N THR A 123 -5.28 -12.39 2.53
CA THR A 123 -6.42 -13.20 2.99
C THR A 123 -6.11 -14.03 4.24
N ASP A 124 -4.87 -14.48 4.40
CA ASP A 124 -4.43 -15.31 5.54
C ASP A 124 -3.86 -14.49 6.71
N ALA A 125 -3.82 -13.16 6.60
CA ALA A 125 -3.26 -12.27 7.61
C ALA A 125 -4.35 -11.63 8.48
N ARG A 126 -4.00 -11.32 9.73
CA ARG A 126 -4.78 -10.43 10.58
C ARG A 126 -4.60 -9.00 10.07
N ILE A 127 -5.68 -8.35 9.66
CA ILE A 127 -5.67 -6.94 9.24
C ILE A 127 -5.92 -6.04 10.44
N ILE A 128 -4.92 -5.24 10.82
CA ILE A 128 -5.03 -4.23 11.86
C ILE A 128 -5.31 -2.88 11.20
N SER A 129 -6.38 -2.21 11.64
CA SER A 129 -6.72 -0.86 11.22
C SER A 129 -6.33 0.12 12.32
N ALA A 130 -5.51 1.13 11.98
CA ALA A 130 -5.10 2.18 12.89
C ALA A 130 -5.76 3.52 12.49
N SER A 131 -7.09 3.53 12.50
CA SER A 131 -7.86 4.76 12.29
C SER A 131 -8.26 5.33 13.65
N LYS A 132 -7.73 6.50 14.03
CA LYS A 132 -8.07 7.14 15.31
C LYS A 132 -9.55 7.56 15.40
N ASP A 133 -10.17 7.87 14.26
CA ASP A 133 -11.53 8.42 14.20
C ASP A 133 -12.47 7.66 13.24
N GLY A 134 -12.05 6.50 12.72
CA GLY A 134 -12.87 5.67 11.80
C GLY A 134 -13.10 6.24 10.40
N THR A 135 -12.55 7.42 10.09
CA THR A 135 -12.80 8.16 8.83
C THR A 135 -11.68 8.02 7.80
N ASP A 136 -10.46 7.60 8.18
CA ASP A 136 -9.40 7.27 7.22
C ASP A 136 -9.37 5.74 7.01
N PRO A 137 -9.96 5.21 5.91
CA PRO A 137 -10.03 3.77 5.65
C PRO A 137 -8.67 3.15 5.32
N ALA A 138 -7.62 3.97 5.19
CA ALA A 138 -6.41 3.59 4.47
C ALA A 138 -5.20 3.31 5.36
N MET A 139 -5.29 3.28 6.70
CA MET A 139 -4.16 2.89 7.56
C MET A 139 -4.28 1.42 7.98
N LEU A 140 -3.78 0.51 7.14
CA LEU A 140 -3.89 -0.92 7.35
C LEU A 140 -2.51 -1.57 7.45
N LEU A 141 -2.40 -2.53 8.36
CA LEU A 141 -1.27 -3.43 8.50
C LEU A 141 -1.76 -4.87 8.37
N ALA A 142 -1.02 -5.68 7.62
CA ALA A 142 -1.23 -7.12 7.55
C ALA A 142 -0.21 -7.81 8.44
N VAL A 143 -0.67 -8.61 9.40
CA VAL A 143 0.16 -9.30 10.38
C VAL A 143 -0.09 -10.79 10.30
N ASN A 144 0.97 -11.59 10.20
CA ASN A 144 0.85 -13.05 10.17
C ASN A 144 0.58 -13.63 11.56
N ARG A 145 0.44 -14.96 11.63
CA ARG A 145 0.18 -15.70 12.88
C ARG A 145 1.33 -15.63 13.90
N ASP A 146 2.51 -15.20 13.48
CA ASP A 146 3.72 -15.10 14.30
C ASP A 146 3.99 -13.66 14.75
N ASP A 147 2.99 -12.77 14.68
CA ASP A 147 3.06 -11.33 14.98
C ASP A 147 3.95 -10.53 14.03
N ILE A 148 4.29 -11.06 12.86
CA ILE A 148 5.18 -10.36 11.93
C ILE A 148 4.35 -9.58 10.91
N VAL A 149 4.66 -8.29 10.79
CA VAL A 149 4.09 -7.41 9.77
C VAL A 149 4.56 -7.88 8.40
N MET A 150 3.62 -8.23 7.53
CA MET A 150 3.87 -8.66 6.16
C MET A 150 3.70 -7.50 5.17
N GLY A 151 2.78 -6.59 5.46
CA GLY A 151 2.42 -5.50 4.56
C GLY A 151 1.83 -4.30 5.29
N ALA A 152 1.91 -3.15 4.64
CA ALA A 152 1.38 -1.89 5.13
C ALA A 152 0.94 -1.02 3.96
N THR A 153 -0.25 -0.43 4.04
CA THR A 153 -0.68 0.59 3.09
C THR A 153 0.25 1.81 3.13
N ARG A 154 0.29 2.62 2.06
CA ARG A 154 1.15 3.81 1.98
C ARG A 154 0.95 4.77 3.17
N THR A 155 -0.29 4.97 3.59
CA THR A 155 -0.63 5.79 4.76
C THR A 155 -0.07 5.20 6.05
N ALA A 156 -0.14 3.87 6.24
CA ALA A 156 0.46 3.19 7.38
C ALA A 156 1.98 3.28 7.38
N ARG A 157 2.62 3.07 6.22
CA ARG A 157 4.09 3.23 6.08
C ARG A 157 4.56 4.61 6.50
N ARG A 158 3.86 5.66 6.05
CA ARG A 158 4.19 7.05 6.42
C ARG A 158 4.00 7.32 7.90
N ALA A 159 2.87 6.90 8.47
CA ALA A 159 2.55 7.17 9.87
C ALA A 159 3.48 6.43 10.85
N LEU A 160 3.84 5.20 10.51
CA LEU A 160 4.67 4.32 11.34
C LEU A 160 6.16 4.40 10.99
N LYS A 161 6.54 5.30 10.08
CA LYS A 161 7.93 5.52 9.62
C LYS A 161 8.60 4.24 9.10
N LEU A 162 7.83 3.41 8.40
CA LEU A 162 8.31 2.20 7.74
C LEU A 162 9.01 2.56 6.41
N GLU A 163 9.75 1.61 5.87
CA GLU A 163 10.30 1.73 4.52
C GLU A 163 9.21 2.02 3.49
N ARG A 164 9.52 2.92 2.55
CA ARG A 164 8.55 3.43 1.58
C ARG A 164 7.96 2.33 0.70
N GLU A 165 8.81 1.39 0.31
CA GLU A 165 8.51 0.28 -0.60
C GLU A 165 9.19 -1.01 -0.12
N GLY A 166 8.68 -2.15 -0.58
CA GLY A 166 9.23 -3.47 -0.29
C GLY A 166 8.58 -4.17 0.90
N ASP A 167 9.08 -5.39 1.16
CA ASP A 167 8.53 -6.31 2.14
C ASP A 167 8.93 -5.96 3.58
N ILE A 168 7.97 -6.01 4.52
CA ILE A 168 8.19 -5.64 5.93
C ILE A 168 8.45 -6.87 6.83
N ASN A 169 8.66 -8.06 6.24
CA ASN A 169 8.69 -9.42 6.86
C ASN A 169 9.71 -9.67 7.99
N HIS A 170 10.19 -8.63 8.67
CA HIS A 170 11.17 -8.62 9.74
C HIS A 170 10.70 -7.80 10.96
N LEU A 171 9.50 -7.22 10.97
CA LEU A 171 9.04 -6.34 12.04
C LEU A 171 7.87 -6.94 12.85
N PRO A 172 8.02 -7.16 14.17
CA PRO A 172 6.91 -7.56 15.03
C PRO A 172 5.86 -6.43 15.17
N ALA A 173 4.58 -6.73 15.02
CA ALA A 173 3.52 -5.73 15.11
C ALA A 173 3.40 -5.13 16.53
N SER A 174 3.69 -5.93 17.56
CA SER A 174 3.79 -5.46 18.94
C SER A 174 4.86 -4.37 19.17
N ASP A 175 5.86 -4.25 18.30
CA ASP A 175 6.86 -3.17 18.37
C ASP A 175 6.31 -1.84 17.81
N LEU A 176 5.24 -1.88 17.01
CA LEU A 176 4.61 -0.70 16.41
C LEU A 176 3.53 -0.07 17.29
N PHE A 177 2.82 -0.89 18.07
CA PHE A 177 1.61 -0.43 18.79
C PHE A 177 1.82 -0.17 20.28
N GLY A 178 2.91 -0.62 20.90
CA GLY A 178 3.22 -0.40 22.31
C GLY A 178 2.19 -1.03 23.27
N GLU A 179 2.60 -2.09 23.98
CA GLU A 179 1.86 -2.70 25.11
C GLU A 179 0.33 -2.78 24.96
N GLY A 180 -0.17 -3.72 24.15
CA GLY A 180 -1.63 -3.89 24.02
C GLY A 180 -2.19 -5.15 23.37
N ASP A 181 -1.36 -6.09 22.89
CA ASP A 181 -1.91 -7.39 22.44
C ASP A 181 -2.07 -8.29 23.67
N ASP A 182 -3.32 -8.51 24.09
CA ASP A 182 -3.68 -9.45 25.14
C ASP A 182 -3.23 -10.86 24.72
N PRO A 183 -2.18 -11.44 25.35
CA PRO A 183 -1.66 -12.75 24.98
C PRO A 183 -2.69 -13.88 25.20
N SER A 184 -3.80 -13.59 25.89
CA SER A 184 -4.84 -14.57 26.21
C SER A 184 -5.79 -14.89 25.04
N ALA A 185 -5.80 -14.08 23.97
CA ALA A 185 -6.63 -14.33 22.78
C ALA A 185 -6.12 -15.50 21.92
N HIS A 186 -4.89 -15.96 22.15
CA HIS A 186 -4.25 -17.02 21.38
C HIS A 186 -3.83 -18.13 22.34
N GLY A 187 -4.33 -19.35 22.13
CA GLY A 187 -4.03 -20.49 23.01
C GLY A 187 -2.52 -20.64 23.28
N PHE A 188 -2.16 -21.13 24.46
CA PHE A 188 -0.78 -21.11 25.01
C PHE A 188 0.36 -21.44 24.02
N GLY A 189 0.15 -22.37 23.07
CA GLY A 189 1.14 -22.72 22.06
C GLY A 189 1.43 -21.61 21.02
N ALA A 190 0.41 -20.85 20.62
CA ALA A 190 0.57 -19.73 19.70
C ALA A 190 1.30 -18.55 20.37
N ALA A 191 0.98 -18.27 21.64
CA ALA A 191 1.69 -17.27 22.43
C ALA A 191 3.17 -17.61 22.62
N GLU A 192 3.51 -18.89 22.89
CA GLU A 192 4.91 -19.33 23.00
C GLU A 192 5.67 -19.17 21.68
N ARG A 193 5.07 -19.59 20.56
CA ARG A 193 5.65 -19.45 19.21
C ARG A 193 5.96 -17.99 18.86
N MET A 194 5.04 -17.08 19.18
CA MET A 194 5.16 -15.65 18.93
C MET A 194 6.32 -15.02 19.71
N VAL A 195 6.42 -15.34 21.00
CA VAL A 195 7.52 -14.86 21.87
C VAL A 195 8.88 -15.34 21.37
N LEU A 196 8.99 -16.61 20.96
CA LEU A 196 10.24 -17.18 20.43
C LEU A 196 10.65 -16.54 19.10
N THR A 197 9.69 -16.33 18.19
CA THR A 197 9.95 -15.72 16.87
C THR A 197 10.41 -14.27 17.00
N ARG A 198 9.74 -13.48 17.84
CA ARG A 198 10.12 -12.09 18.14
C ARG A 198 11.54 -11.99 18.69
N ALA A 199 11.92 -12.88 19.62
CA ALA A 199 13.26 -12.90 20.17
C ALA A 199 14.33 -13.25 19.14
N LEU A 200 14.03 -14.14 18.18
CA LEU A 200 14.96 -14.50 17.11
C LEU A 200 15.17 -13.36 16.11
N ILE A 201 14.10 -12.67 15.72
CA ILE A 201 14.19 -11.52 14.82
C ILE A 201 15.05 -10.42 15.45
N ARG A 202 14.78 -10.08 16.72
CA ARG A 202 15.59 -9.10 17.47
C ARG A 202 17.06 -9.49 17.61
N ALA A 203 17.33 -10.79 17.59
CA ALA A 203 18.68 -11.35 17.67
C ALA A 203 19.34 -11.55 16.29
N GLY A 204 18.71 -11.15 15.18
CA GLY A 204 19.20 -11.40 13.82
C GLY A 204 19.38 -12.89 13.52
N GLY A 205 18.49 -13.74 14.06
CA GLY A 205 18.57 -15.20 13.93
C GLY A 205 19.55 -15.89 14.88
N ASN A 206 20.28 -15.17 15.74
CA ASN A 206 21.20 -15.77 16.70
C ASN A 206 20.45 -16.35 17.91
N VAL A 207 20.30 -17.67 17.91
CA VAL A 207 19.60 -18.41 18.98
C VAL A 207 20.17 -18.14 20.38
N SER A 208 21.48 -17.93 20.52
CA SER A 208 22.10 -17.66 21.83
C SER A 208 21.81 -16.24 22.32
N ALA A 209 21.74 -15.27 21.40
CA ALA A 209 21.31 -13.92 21.75
C ALA A 209 19.80 -13.87 22.03
N ALA A 210 18.98 -14.58 21.25
CA ALA A 210 17.54 -14.71 21.51
C ALA A 210 17.24 -15.33 22.88
N ALA A 211 17.97 -16.39 23.26
CA ALA A 211 17.85 -17.01 24.58
C ALA A 211 18.17 -16.03 25.72
N ARG A 212 19.20 -15.19 25.54
CA ARG A 212 19.54 -14.11 26.50
C ARG A 212 18.44 -13.06 26.60
N ILE A 213 17.83 -12.65 25.49
CA ILE A 213 16.69 -11.71 25.46
C ILE A 213 15.52 -12.26 26.30
N LEU A 214 15.26 -13.57 26.22
CA LEU A 214 14.17 -14.22 26.94
C LEU A 214 14.53 -14.66 28.38
N GLY A 215 15.77 -14.45 28.83
CA GLY A 215 16.22 -14.88 30.15
C GLY A 215 16.24 -16.40 30.35
N ILE A 216 16.34 -17.20 29.28
CA ILE A 216 16.37 -18.67 29.34
C ILE A 216 17.70 -19.24 28.85
N GLY A 217 18.03 -20.45 29.28
CA GLY A 217 19.21 -21.17 28.79
C GLY A 217 19.08 -21.54 27.29
N ARG A 218 20.22 -21.55 26.57
CA ARG A 218 20.30 -21.92 25.14
C ARG A 218 19.63 -23.26 24.84
N THR A 219 19.86 -24.28 25.66
CA THR A 219 19.23 -25.60 25.50
C THR A 219 17.71 -25.57 25.66
N THR A 220 17.21 -24.75 26.58
CA THR A 220 15.77 -24.52 26.77
C THR A 220 15.16 -23.81 25.56
N MET A 221 15.87 -22.84 24.97
CA MET A 221 15.46 -22.15 23.74
C MET A 221 15.27 -23.16 22.59
N TYR A 222 16.27 -23.99 22.28
CA TYR A 222 16.15 -25.00 21.21
C TYR A 222 14.99 -25.96 21.43
N ARG A 223 14.77 -26.44 22.66
CA ARG A 223 13.66 -27.34 22.98
C ARG A 223 12.29 -26.68 22.78
N ARG A 224 12.14 -25.43 23.24
CA ARG A 224 10.90 -24.66 23.08
C ARG A 224 10.64 -24.32 21.60
N MET A 225 11.69 -23.93 20.87
CA MET A 225 11.65 -23.73 19.43
C MET A 225 11.15 -24.96 18.67
N ALA A 226 11.71 -26.15 18.95
CA ALA A 226 11.29 -27.40 18.32
C ALA A 226 9.82 -27.74 18.63
N ARG A 227 9.38 -27.55 19.89
CA ARG A 227 7.99 -27.79 20.31
C ARG A 227 6.99 -26.83 19.67
N ALA A 228 7.38 -25.57 19.50
CA ALA A 228 6.56 -24.52 18.90
C ALA A 228 6.66 -24.46 17.36
N GLY A 229 7.49 -25.32 16.74
CA GLY A 229 7.75 -25.32 15.30
C GLY A 229 8.46 -24.06 14.80
N VAL A 230 9.24 -23.38 15.66
CA VAL A 230 10.01 -22.18 15.32
C VAL A 230 11.42 -22.59 14.92
N GLY A 231 11.77 -22.39 13.66
CA GLY A 231 13.10 -22.69 13.13
C GLY A 231 13.14 -24.00 12.35
N GLY A 232 13.33 -23.86 11.04
CA GLY A 232 13.44 -24.97 10.08
C GLY A 232 13.73 -24.46 8.67
N ASN A 233 14.88 -23.81 8.47
CA ASN A 233 15.69 -23.97 7.26
C ASN A 233 17.06 -23.31 7.51
N ARG A 234 18.01 -24.11 7.96
CA ARG A 234 19.42 -23.84 7.66
C ARG A 234 19.70 -24.62 6.39
N HIS A 235 20.00 -23.91 5.31
CA HIS A 235 20.85 -24.49 4.28
C HIS A 235 22.13 -24.90 4.99
N ASP A 236 22.30 -26.19 5.21
CA ASP A 236 23.61 -26.78 5.42
C ASP A 236 24.37 -26.63 4.11
N SER A 237 25.05 -25.49 3.92
CA SER A 237 26.20 -25.42 3.05
C SER A 237 27.41 -25.93 3.83
N GLU A 238 27.50 -27.26 3.97
CA GLU A 238 28.79 -27.92 4.14
C GLU A 238 29.53 -27.79 2.81
N SER A 239 30.56 -26.95 2.78
CA SER A 239 31.64 -27.11 1.80
C SER A 239 32.55 -28.24 2.30
N PRO A 240 32.96 -29.19 1.44
CA PRO A 240 34.31 -29.70 1.47
C PRO A 240 35.31 -28.66 0.94
#